data_AF-A0A421CC65-F1
#
_entry.id   AF-A0A421CC65-F1
#
_cell.length_a   1.000
_cell.length_b   1.000
_cell.length_c   1.000
_cell.angle_alpha   90.00
_cell.angle_beta   90.00
_cell.angle_gamma   90.00
#
_symmetry.space_group_name_H-M   'P 1'
#
loop_
_entity.id
_entity.type
_entity.pdbx_description
1 polymer ?
#
loop_
_entity_poly.entity_id
_entity_poly.type
_entity_poly.pdbx_seq_one_letter_code
_entity_poly.pdbx_strand_id
1 'polypeptide(L)'
;MRRFLLVLIVVSLVSVFAFAEPEVQLGLPVVITSAGQSAEVETVNYVADEVGLKYDYCDVLSKDELAAGVGLGGAKSAIGKHVTTLSPDPEGTKFQSLVLVLGASLKGMGASGLSVDTEVDRLKDLIEYAKANEIKIVAIAIGGEIQRGLPGSPIETMIDTVAPHADVFVVTKDSNGDGKFTKAAEDRNVPIVEIDSAFDLLDTFTQVFGL
;
A
#
# COMPACT_ATOMS: atom_id res chain seq x y z
N MET A 1 -71.10 27.39 -6.79
CA MET A 1 -70.48 26.11 -6.40
C MET A 1 -69.01 26.14 -6.78
N ARG A 2 -68.15 25.93 -5.77
CA ARG A 2 -66.72 25.55 -5.75
C ARG A 2 -65.79 25.96 -6.93
N ARG A 3 -64.89 26.89 -6.58
CA ARG A 3 -63.53 27.03 -7.11
C ARG A 3 -62.78 25.68 -7.03
N PHE A 4 -62.06 25.30 -8.09
CA PHE A 4 -60.97 24.33 -8.00
C PHE A 4 -59.77 24.86 -8.78
N LEU A 5 -58.78 25.34 -8.02
CA LEU A 5 -57.45 25.69 -8.49
C LEU A 5 -56.62 24.41 -8.38
N LEU A 6 -56.24 23.82 -9.51
CA LEU A 6 -55.30 22.70 -9.58
C LEU A 6 -53.89 23.26 -9.42
N VAL A 7 -53.33 23.16 -8.22
CA VAL A 7 -51.91 23.40 -7.95
C VAL A 7 -51.17 22.12 -8.30
N LEU A 8 -50.37 22.17 -9.36
CA LEU A 8 -49.49 21.09 -9.80
C LEU A 8 -48.18 21.22 -9.00
N ILE A 9 -48.05 20.44 -7.92
CA ILE A 9 -46.80 20.33 -7.17
C ILE A 9 -45.88 19.41 -7.95
N VAL A 10 -44.92 19.97 -8.68
CA VAL A 10 -43.79 19.24 -9.24
C VAL A 10 -42.80 19.00 -8.09
N VAL A 11 -42.86 17.82 -7.49
CA VAL A 11 -41.82 17.35 -6.55
C VAL A 11 -40.60 16.99 -7.40
N SER A 12 -39.65 17.91 -7.49
CA SER A 12 -38.31 17.64 -8.01
C SER A 12 -37.60 16.70 -7.04
N LEU A 13 -37.65 15.39 -7.34
CA LEU A 13 -36.78 14.38 -6.74
C LEU A 13 -35.35 14.65 -7.20
N VAL A 14 -34.65 15.54 -6.48
CA VAL A 14 -33.19 15.58 -6.52
C VAL A 14 -32.73 14.38 -5.70
N SER A 15 -32.51 13.26 -6.39
CA SER A 15 -31.82 12.10 -5.83
C SER A 15 -30.39 12.52 -5.52
N VAL A 16 -30.13 12.84 -4.25
CA VAL A 16 -28.78 12.96 -3.71
C VAL A 16 -28.19 11.55 -3.75
N PHE A 17 -27.46 11.24 -4.82
CA PHE A 17 -26.53 10.13 -4.81
C PHE A 17 -25.41 10.52 -3.84
N ALA A 18 -25.55 10.10 -2.58
CA ALA A 18 -24.41 10.01 -1.69
C ALA A 18 -23.48 8.98 -2.33
N PHE A 19 -22.39 9.45 -2.94
CA PHE A 19 -21.27 8.58 -3.28
C PHE A 19 -20.77 8.01 -1.95
N ALA A 20 -21.12 6.77 -1.65
CA ALA A 20 -20.43 6.02 -0.63
C ALA A 20 -18.98 5.91 -1.12
N GLU A 21 -18.05 6.53 -0.40
CA GLU A 21 -16.63 6.29 -0.65
C GLU A 21 -16.41 4.77 -0.58
N PRO A 22 -15.68 4.18 -1.55
CA PRO A 22 -15.44 2.75 -1.52
C PRO A 22 -14.75 2.41 -0.20
N GLU A 23 -15.42 1.63 0.64
CA GLU A 23 -14.87 1.16 1.90
C GLU A 23 -13.71 0.22 1.57
N VAL A 24 -12.49 0.74 1.71
CA VAL A 24 -11.27 0.01 1.41
C VAL A 24 -11.10 -1.06 2.46
N GLN A 25 -11.34 -2.32 2.11
CA GLN A 25 -11.08 -3.46 3.00
C GLN A 25 -9.96 -4.34 2.42
N LEU A 26 -8.88 -4.47 3.19
CA LEU A 26 -7.71 -5.28 2.90
C LEU A 26 -7.84 -6.66 3.55
N GLY A 27 -7.33 -7.69 2.88
CA GLY A 27 -7.39 -9.06 3.37
C GLY A 27 -6.19 -9.41 4.25
N LEU A 28 -6.42 -10.27 5.23
CA LEU A 28 -5.38 -10.97 6.00
C LEU A 28 -5.21 -12.40 5.47
N PRO A 29 -4.01 -13.01 5.53
CA PRO A 29 -2.78 -12.49 6.14
C PRO A 29 -2.10 -11.42 5.27
N VAL A 30 -1.32 -10.54 5.89
CA VAL A 30 -0.58 -9.46 5.21
C VAL A 30 0.92 -9.69 5.30
N VAL A 31 1.62 -9.38 4.20
CA VAL A 31 3.07 -9.30 4.17
C VAL A 31 3.51 -7.87 3.82
N ILE A 32 4.50 -7.36 4.54
CA ILE A 32 5.06 -6.02 4.36
C ILE A 32 6.50 -6.14 3.83
N THR A 33 6.87 -5.30 2.87
CA THR A 33 8.25 -5.16 2.41
C THR A 33 8.54 -3.73 1.99
N SER A 34 9.83 -3.35 2.04
CA SER A 34 10.28 -2.06 1.53
C SER A 34 10.44 -2.11 0.01
N ALA A 35 10.15 -1.01 -0.67
CA ALA A 35 10.43 -0.82 -2.10
C ALA A 35 11.45 0.31 -2.26
N GLY A 36 12.73 -0.03 -2.04
CA GLY A 36 13.86 0.92 -2.02
C GLY A 36 14.66 0.97 -0.70
N GLN A 37 14.36 0.10 0.27
CA GLN A 37 15.11 -0.06 1.53
C GLN A 37 15.19 1.22 2.36
N SER A 38 14.08 1.93 2.42
CA SER A 38 13.97 3.18 3.16
C SER A 38 13.38 2.98 4.56
N ALA A 39 13.61 3.96 5.44
CA ALA A 39 13.20 3.86 6.85
C ALA A 39 11.68 3.98 7.04
N GLU A 40 10.93 4.42 6.03
CA GLU A 40 9.47 4.52 6.08
C GLU A 40 8.81 3.17 6.38
N VAL A 41 9.44 2.06 5.97
CA VAL A 41 8.94 0.72 6.28
C VAL A 41 8.95 0.44 7.79
N GLU A 42 9.90 1.02 8.53
CA GLU A 42 9.96 0.89 9.99
C GLU A 42 8.80 1.64 10.65
N THR A 43 8.44 2.82 10.14
CA THR A 43 7.26 3.57 10.58
C THR A 43 5.97 2.80 10.31
N VAL A 44 5.86 2.16 9.13
CA VAL A 44 4.69 1.34 8.78
C VAL A 44 4.60 0.11 9.68
N ASN A 45 5.71 -0.59 9.92
CA ASN A 45 5.77 -1.74 10.84
C ASN A 45 5.40 -1.33 12.28
N TYR A 46 5.92 -0.19 12.75
CA TYR A 46 5.58 0.36 14.06
C TYR A 46 4.07 0.65 14.19
N VAL A 47 3.47 1.29 13.18
CA VAL A 47 2.01 1.53 13.17
C VAL A 47 1.24 0.22 13.18
N ALA A 48 1.64 -0.76 12.37
CA ALA A 48 1.02 -2.08 12.36
C ALA A 48 1.07 -2.75 13.75
N ASP A 49 2.21 -2.68 14.44
CA ASP A 49 2.37 -3.21 15.79
C ASP A 49 1.45 -2.49 16.81
N GLU A 50 1.39 -1.16 16.76
CA GLU A 50 0.59 -0.33 17.69
C GLU A 50 -0.92 -0.58 17.54
N VAL A 51 -1.42 -0.78 16.32
CA VAL A 51 -2.84 -1.12 16.08
C VAL A 51 -3.14 -2.61 16.25
N GLY A 52 -2.12 -3.42 16.59
CA GLY A 52 -2.27 -4.86 16.80
C GLY A 52 -2.40 -5.70 15.52
N LEU A 53 -2.14 -5.11 14.35
CA LEU A 53 -2.08 -5.83 13.07
C LEU A 53 -0.93 -6.84 13.13
N LYS A 54 -1.25 -8.10 12.85
CA LYS A 54 -0.24 -9.15 12.71
C LYS A 54 0.12 -9.33 11.24
N TYR A 55 1.42 -9.35 10.98
CA TYR A 55 1.99 -9.36 9.64
C TYR A 55 3.27 -10.17 9.59
N ASP A 56 3.63 -10.62 8.39
CA ASP A 56 4.99 -11.04 8.11
C ASP A 56 5.73 -9.93 7.39
N TYR A 57 7.02 -9.82 7.62
CA TYR A 57 7.86 -8.75 7.11
C TYR A 57 9.18 -9.30 6.63
N CYS A 58 9.58 -8.83 5.46
CA CYS A 58 10.96 -8.93 5.00
C CYS A 58 11.34 -7.66 4.23
N ASP A 59 12.41 -6.99 4.65
CA ASP A 59 12.89 -5.77 3.98
C ASP A 59 13.26 -6.03 2.50
N VAL A 60 13.91 -7.16 2.22
CA VAL A 60 14.25 -7.65 0.89
C VAL A 60 13.46 -8.91 0.49
N LEU A 61 12.13 -8.84 0.63
CA LEU A 61 11.23 -9.95 0.31
C LEU A 61 11.46 -10.46 -1.11
N SER A 62 11.73 -11.75 -1.25
CA SER A 62 11.82 -12.42 -2.55
C SER A 62 10.48 -13.01 -2.98
N LYS A 63 10.32 -13.26 -4.28
CA LYS A 63 9.15 -13.96 -4.82
C LYS A 63 8.93 -15.33 -4.18
N ASP A 64 10.00 -16.10 -3.96
CA ASP A 64 9.89 -17.44 -3.38
C ASP A 64 9.41 -17.40 -1.94
N GLU A 65 9.80 -16.38 -1.17
CA GLU A 65 9.32 -16.15 0.20
C GLU A 65 7.86 -15.67 0.22
N LEU A 66 7.47 -14.78 -0.70
CA LEU A 66 6.08 -14.40 -0.89
C LEU A 66 5.22 -15.62 -1.27
N ALA A 67 5.74 -16.48 -2.15
CA ALA A 67 5.05 -17.66 -2.63
C ALA A 67 4.93 -18.76 -1.57
N ALA A 68 5.90 -18.83 -0.65
CA ALA A 68 5.86 -19.73 0.49
C ALA A 68 4.75 -19.36 1.49
N GLY A 69 4.18 -18.16 1.42
CA GLY A 69 3.09 -17.72 2.30
C GLY A 69 3.57 -17.40 3.72
N VAL A 70 2.63 -17.47 4.67
CA VAL A 70 2.89 -17.19 6.09
C VAL A 70 4.06 -18.01 6.61
N GLY A 71 4.93 -17.37 7.38
CA GLY A 71 6.22 -17.90 7.83
C GLY A 71 7.36 -17.69 6.84
N LEU A 72 7.09 -17.15 5.65
CA LEU A 72 8.07 -16.79 4.61
C LEU A 72 9.03 -17.94 4.27
N GLY A 73 8.53 -19.18 4.27
CA GLY A 73 9.34 -20.37 4.01
C GLY A 73 10.45 -20.62 5.05
N GLY A 74 10.34 -20.06 6.25
CA GLY A 74 11.36 -20.14 7.29
C GLY A 74 12.55 -19.20 7.08
N ALA A 75 12.38 -18.14 6.29
CA ALA A 75 13.37 -17.08 6.11
C ALA A 75 13.85 -16.53 7.46
N LYS A 76 15.14 -16.15 7.51
CA LYS A 76 15.78 -15.63 8.72
C LYS A 76 16.53 -14.35 8.44
N SER A 77 16.58 -13.48 9.44
CA SER A 77 17.42 -12.29 9.40
C SER A 77 18.90 -12.67 9.23
N ALA A 78 19.59 -11.89 8.40
CA ALA A 78 21.00 -12.00 8.09
C ALA A 78 21.57 -10.60 7.82
N ILE A 79 22.87 -10.51 7.52
CA ILE A 79 23.46 -9.22 7.13
C ILE A 79 22.76 -8.73 5.85
N GLY A 80 22.18 -7.53 5.91
CA GLY A 80 21.47 -6.93 4.78
C GLY A 80 20.05 -7.46 4.54
N LYS A 81 19.51 -8.25 5.49
CA LYS A 81 18.15 -8.80 5.42
C LYS A 81 17.52 -8.91 6.80
N HIS A 82 16.37 -8.31 7.00
CA HIS A 82 15.59 -8.36 8.22
C HIS A 82 14.27 -9.07 7.96
N VAL A 83 13.96 -10.04 8.82
CA VAL A 83 12.76 -10.86 8.73
C VAL A 83 12.05 -10.88 10.08
N THR A 84 10.73 -10.66 10.05
CA THR A 84 9.84 -10.82 11.21
C THR A 84 8.61 -11.60 10.74
N THR A 85 8.18 -12.62 11.47
CA THR A 85 6.98 -13.40 11.15
C THR A 85 6.04 -13.38 12.34
N LEU A 86 4.96 -12.61 12.26
CA LEU A 86 4.00 -12.42 13.35
C LEU A 86 2.58 -12.86 12.99
N SER A 87 2.32 -13.23 11.74
CA SER A 87 1.00 -13.68 11.30
C SER A 87 0.54 -14.88 12.15
N PRO A 88 -0.70 -14.89 12.66
CA PRO A 88 -1.20 -15.96 13.52
C PRO A 88 -1.64 -17.20 12.73
N ASP A 89 -1.80 -17.05 11.42
CA ASP A 89 -2.24 -18.09 10.50
C ASP A 89 -1.20 -19.21 10.38
N PRO A 90 -1.62 -20.43 9.97
CA PRO A 90 -0.69 -21.53 9.75
C PRO A 90 0.40 -21.20 8.72
N GLU A 91 1.62 -21.70 8.95
CA GLU A 91 2.70 -21.63 7.96
C GLU A 91 2.24 -22.15 6.60
N GLY A 92 2.61 -21.46 5.52
CA GLY A 92 2.17 -21.80 4.16
C GLY A 92 0.86 -21.14 3.73
N THR A 93 0.15 -20.45 4.63
CA THR A 93 -1.10 -19.76 4.26
C THR A 93 -0.82 -18.64 3.26
N LYS A 94 -1.58 -18.60 2.16
CA LYS A 94 -1.43 -17.57 1.12
C LYS A 94 -1.79 -16.19 1.67
N PHE A 95 -0.88 -15.23 1.55
CA PHE A 95 -1.16 -13.82 1.84
C PHE A 95 -2.30 -13.29 0.97
N GLN A 96 -3.11 -12.41 1.53
CA GLN A 96 -4.19 -11.72 0.80
C GLN A 96 -3.80 -10.28 0.44
N SER A 97 -2.85 -9.69 1.17
CA SER A 97 -2.33 -8.34 0.91
C SER A 97 -0.80 -8.32 0.92
N LEU A 98 -0.22 -7.67 -0.09
CA LEU A 98 1.20 -7.33 -0.19
C LEU A 98 1.34 -5.81 -0.04
N VAL A 99 1.91 -5.37 1.07
CA VAL A 99 2.21 -3.95 1.33
C VAL A 99 3.62 -3.64 0.82
N LEU A 100 3.68 -2.74 -0.16
CA LEU A 100 4.92 -2.18 -0.71
C LEU A 100 5.08 -0.76 -0.17
N VAL A 101 5.99 -0.59 0.79
CA VAL A 101 6.29 0.74 1.34
C VAL A 101 7.28 1.44 0.44
N LEU A 102 6.79 2.47 -0.25
CA LEU A 102 7.50 3.25 -1.26
C LEU A 102 8.39 4.30 -0.60
N GLY A 103 9.67 4.21 -0.93
CA GLY A 103 10.72 5.14 -0.54
C GLY A 103 12.05 4.46 -0.80
N ALA A 104 13.07 5.20 -1.26
CA ALA A 104 14.39 4.61 -1.46
C ALA A 104 15.50 5.34 -0.72
N SER A 105 16.42 4.56 -0.15
CA SER A 105 17.62 5.04 0.52
C SER A 105 18.83 4.39 -0.13
N LEU A 106 19.67 5.17 -0.82
CA LEU A 106 20.90 4.65 -1.41
C LEU A 106 21.81 3.96 -0.38
N LYS A 107 21.78 4.45 0.87
CA LYS A 107 22.50 3.82 1.98
C LYS A 107 21.88 2.47 2.37
N GLY A 108 20.55 2.40 2.50
CA GLY A 108 19.84 1.16 2.83
C GLY A 108 19.98 0.10 1.75
N MET A 109 19.88 0.50 0.49
CA MET A 109 20.14 -0.36 -0.67
C MET A 109 21.58 -0.87 -0.68
N GLY A 110 22.56 0.00 -0.43
CA GLY A 110 23.96 -0.42 -0.31
C GLY A 110 24.21 -1.42 0.82
N ALA A 111 23.51 -1.29 1.95
CA ALA A 111 23.62 -2.20 3.09
C ALA A 111 22.95 -3.57 2.85
N SER A 112 21.89 -3.61 2.04
CA SER A 112 21.20 -4.84 1.62
C SER A 112 21.84 -5.51 0.40
N GLY A 113 22.81 -4.85 -0.25
CA GLY A 113 23.44 -5.34 -1.47
C GLY A 113 22.60 -5.15 -2.72
N LEU A 114 21.52 -4.35 -2.65
CA LEU A 114 20.66 -4.04 -3.79
C LEU A 114 21.21 -2.86 -4.60
N SER A 115 21.16 -3.00 -5.92
CA SER A 115 21.21 -1.88 -6.87
C SER A 115 19.80 -1.46 -7.28
N VAL A 116 19.69 -0.35 -8.01
CA VAL A 116 18.42 0.12 -8.58
C VAL A 116 17.84 -0.96 -9.50
N ASP A 117 18.65 -1.49 -10.40
CA ASP A 117 18.18 -2.49 -11.39
C ASP A 117 17.71 -3.77 -10.70
N THR A 118 18.47 -4.28 -9.73
CA THR A 118 18.07 -5.50 -9.00
C THR A 118 16.82 -5.29 -8.15
N GLU A 119 16.62 -4.08 -7.62
CA GLU A 119 15.44 -3.76 -6.85
C GLU A 119 14.20 -3.63 -7.75
N VAL A 120 14.34 -3.00 -8.92
CA VAL A 120 13.28 -2.96 -9.93
C VAL A 120 12.87 -4.37 -10.36
N ASP A 121 13.83 -5.26 -10.61
CA ASP A 121 13.55 -6.64 -10.98
C ASP A 121 12.86 -7.41 -9.84
N ARG A 122 13.31 -7.22 -8.59
CA ARG A 122 12.64 -7.81 -7.41
C ARG A 122 11.20 -7.33 -7.29
N LEU A 123 10.94 -6.03 -7.43
CA LEU A 123 9.60 -5.47 -7.35
C LEU A 123 8.69 -6.01 -8.46
N LYS A 124 9.20 -6.14 -9.69
CA LYS A 124 8.44 -6.75 -10.80
C LYS A 124 8.08 -8.20 -10.49
N ASP A 125 9.03 -9.00 -10.01
CA ASP A 125 8.79 -10.40 -9.63
C ASP A 125 7.70 -10.53 -8.55
N LEU A 126 7.72 -9.65 -7.54
CA LEU A 126 6.70 -9.61 -6.49
C LEU A 126 5.33 -9.21 -7.03
N ILE A 127 5.28 -8.17 -7.88
CA ILE A 127 4.06 -7.66 -8.50
C ILE A 127 3.44 -8.71 -9.42
N GLU A 128 4.24 -9.35 -10.27
CA GLU A 128 3.78 -10.40 -11.18
C GLU A 128 3.18 -11.57 -10.41
N TYR A 129 3.87 -12.02 -9.35
CA TYR A 129 3.35 -13.08 -8.48
C TYR A 129 2.05 -12.68 -7.78
N ALA A 130 2.01 -11.47 -7.19
CA ALA A 130 0.83 -10.98 -6.49
C ALA A 130 -0.39 -10.92 -7.42
N LYS A 131 -0.23 -10.38 -8.62
CA LYS A 131 -1.28 -10.33 -9.65
C LYS A 131 -1.74 -11.71 -10.10
N ALA A 132 -0.81 -12.63 -10.33
CA ALA A 132 -1.14 -14.00 -10.75
C ALA A 132 -1.89 -14.80 -9.68
N ASN A 133 -1.76 -14.42 -8.41
CA ASN A 133 -2.32 -15.14 -7.26
C ASN A 133 -3.43 -14.35 -6.54
N GLU A 134 -3.91 -13.27 -7.14
CA GLU A 134 -4.99 -12.41 -6.61
C GLU A 134 -4.67 -11.85 -5.21
N ILE A 135 -3.40 -11.54 -4.96
CA ILE A 135 -2.94 -10.86 -3.75
C ILE A 135 -3.04 -9.35 -4.00
N LYS A 136 -3.78 -8.62 -3.17
CA LYS A 136 -3.94 -7.17 -3.32
C LYS A 136 -2.61 -6.47 -3.09
N ILE A 137 -2.23 -5.57 -4.00
CA ILE A 137 -1.02 -4.76 -3.85
C ILE A 137 -1.38 -3.42 -3.21
N VAL A 138 -0.78 -3.11 -2.07
CA VAL A 138 -1.02 -1.86 -1.33
C VAL A 138 0.26 -1.02 -1.40
N ALA A 139 0.19 0.12 -2.08
CA ALA A 139 1.30 1.06 -2.15
C ALA A 139 1.18 2.10 -1.04
N ILE A 140 2.19 2.18 -0.16
CA ILE A 140 2.22 3.16 0.93
C ILE A 140 3.37 4.13 0.70
N ALA A 141 3.10 5.43 0.60
CA ALA A 141 4.12 6.47 0.45
C ALA A 141 3.93 7.57 1.49
N ILE A 142 4.79 7.57 2.52
CA ILE A 142 4.67 8.48 3.68
C ILE A 142 5.95 9.30 3.94
N GLY A 143 6.93 9.22 3.05
CA GLY A 143 8.23 9.89 3.22
C GLY A 143 8.22 11.38 2.84
N GLY A 144 7.12 11.88 2.27
CA GLY A 144 6.98 13.25 1.80
C GLY A 144 7.79 13.54 0.52
N GLU A 145 7.77 14.80 0.09
CA GLU A 145 8.45 15.26 -1.13
C GLU A 145 9.96 14.97 -1.10
N ILE A 146 10.60 15.13 0.07
CA ILE A 146 12.04 14.92 0.25
C ILE A 146 12.43 13.49 -0.11
N GLN A 147 11.65 12.51 0.36
CA GLN A 147 11.97 11.10 0.18
C GLN A 147 11.55 10.57 -1.18
N ARG A 148 10.67 11.27 -1.93
CA ARG A 148 10.43 10.97 -3.33
C ARG A 148 11.59 11.36 -4.25
N GLY A 149 12.32 12.39 -3.86
CA GLY A 149 13.44 12.92 -4.66
C GLY A 149 12.95 13.57 -5.97
N LEU A 150 13.90 13.85 -6.86
CA LEU A 150 13.60 14.52 -8.14
C LEU A 150 12.98 13.53 -9.15
N PRO A 151 12.16 14.02 -10.10
CA PRO A 151 11.68 13.22 -11.23
C PRO A 151 12.82 12.49 -11.95
N GLY A 152 12.65 11.19 -12.19
CA GLY A 152 13.66 10.33 -12.81
C GLY A 152 14.80 9.88 -11.89
N SER A 153 14.72 10.19 -10.59
CA SER A 153 15.64 9.64 -9.60
C SER A 153 15.46 8.12 -9.43
N PRO A 154 16.45 7.42 -8.84
CA PRO A 154 16.29 6.03 -8.43
C PRO A 154 15.04 5.75 -7.59
N ILE A 155 14.64 6.70 -6.75
CA ILE A 155 13.46 6.56 -5.90
C ILE A 155 12.19 6.60 -6.75
N GLU A 156 12.08 7.61 -7.63
CA GLU A 156 10.98 7.72 -8.58
C GLU A 156 10.87 6.50 -9.49
N THR A 157 11.99 5.87 -9.83
CA THR A 157 12.02 4.61 -10.61
C THR A 157 11.32 3.46 -9.88
N MET A 158 11.47 3.34 -8.56
CA MET A 158 10.74 2.33 -7.77
C MET A 158 9.24 2.65 -7.72
N ILE A 159 8.90 3.93 -7.53
CA ILE A 159 7.51 4.39 -7.54
C ILE A 159 6.87 4.10 -8.90
N ASP A 160 7.56 4.39 -10.01
CA ASP A 160 7.10 4.12 -11.38
C ASP A 160 6.95 2.63 -11.66
N THR A 161 7.72 1.78 -10.99
CA THR A 161 7.61 0.32 -11.09
C THR A 161 6.36 -0.20 -10.36
N VAL A 162 6.03 0.38 -9.19
CA VAL A 162 4.95 -0.13 -8.33
C VAL A 162 3.59 0.52 -8.61
N ALA A 163 3.54 1.85 -8.75
CA ALA A 163 2.29 2.61 -8.79
C ALA A 163 1.31 2.14 -9.88
N PRO A 164 1.73 1.80 -11.12
CA PRO A 164 0.83 1.27 -12.14
C PRO A 164 0.18 -0.08 -11.79
N HIS A 165 0.55 -0.70 -10.68
CA HIS A 165 0.12 -2.05 -10.28
C HIS A 165 -0.52 -2.10 -8.88
N ALA A 166 -0.52 -1.00 -8.12
CA ALA A 166 -1.15 -0.94 -6.81
C ALA A 166 -2.69 -0.94 -6.88
N ASP A 167 -3.35 -1.77 -6.08
CA ASP A 167 -4.81 -1.87 -5.99
C ASP A 167 -5.40 -0.94 -4.92
N VAL A 168 -4.54 -0.41 -4.04
CA VAL A 168 -4.85 0.61 -3.03
C VAL A 168 -3.62 1.50 -2.84
N PHE A 169 -3.84 2.80 -2.72
CA PHE A 169 -2.81 3.76 -2.30
C PHE A 169 -3.12 4.31 -0.91
N VAL A 170 -2.11 4.40 -0.06
CA VAL A 170 -2.16 5.18 1.19
C VAL A 170 -0.96 6.12 1.19
N VAL A 171 -1.21 7.41 1.05
CA VAL A 171 -0.15 8.39 0.83
C VAL A 171 -0.33 9.60 1.71
N THR A 172 0.78 10.17 2.20
CA THR A 172 0.69 11.51 2.79
C THR A 172 0.49 12.54 1.68
N LYS A 173 -0.25 13.61 1.97
CA LYS A 173 -0.53 14.70 1.01
C LYS A 173 0.76 15.31 0.44
N ASP A 174 1.82 15.41 1.24
CA ASP A 174 3.11 15.91 0.80
C ASP A 174 3.87 14.92 -0.10
N SER A 175 3.73 13.60 0.09
CA SER A 175 4.22 12.59 -0.85
C SER A 175 3.50 12.69 -2.19
N ASN A 176 2.24 13.11 -2.20
CA ASN A 176 1.40 13.23 -3.39
C ASN A 176 1.26 14.67 -3.91
N GLY A 177 2.17 15.59 -3.57
CA GLY A 177 2.06 17.01 -3.92
C GLY A 177 1.95 17.33 -5.42
N ASP A 178 2.42 16.44 -6.29
CA ASP A 178 2.31 16.54 -7.75
C ASP A 178 1.10 15.77 -8.33
N GLY A 179 0.31 15.12 -7.49
CA GLY A 179 -0.85 14.31 -7.87
C GLY A 179 -0.50 12.99 -8.58
N LYS A 180 0.76 12.54 -8.55
CA LYS A 180 1.19 11.31 -9.25
C LYS A 180 0.42 10.07 -8.80
N PHE A 181 0.22 9.91 -7.49
CA PHE A 181 -0.51 8.75 -6.95
C PHE A 181 -2.01 8.87 -7.23
N THR A 182 -2.58 10.07 -7.13
CA THR A 182 -3.99 10.31 -7.52
C THR A 182 -4.21 9.91 -8.97
N LYS A 183 -3.34 10.34 -9.88
CA LYS A 183 -3.44 9.99 -11.30
C LYS A 183 -3.31 8.48 -11.52
N ALA A 184 -2.33 7.83 -10.88
CA ALA A 184 -2.16 6.37 -10.98
C ALA A 184 -3.39 5.61 -10.47
N ALA A 185 -4.03 6.12 -9.41
CA ALA A 185 -5.26 5.58 -8.85
C ALA A 185 -6.45 5.75 -9.80
N GLU A 186 -6.63 6.94 -10.36
CA GLU A 186 -7.68 7.28 -11.34
C GLU A 186 -7.55 6.45 -12.63
N ASP A 187 -6.34 6.35 -13.18
CA ASP A 187 -6.04 5.60 -14.42
C ASP A 187 -6.45 4.12 -14.32
N ARG A 188 -6.51 3.58 -13.10
CA ARG A 188 -6.92 2.19 -12.81
C ARG A 188 -8.25 2.07 -12.07
N ASN A 189 -8.89 3.18 -11.73
CA ASN A 189 -10.09 3.22 -10.91
C ASN A 189 -9.96 2.43 -9.59
N VAL A 190 -8.86 2.67 -8.87
CA VAL A 190 -8.55 2.06 -7.57
C VAL A 190 -8.59 3.13 -6.46
N PRO A 191 -8.89 2.75 -5.20
CA PRO A 191 -8.95 3.72 -4.11
C PRO A 191 -7.58 4.30 -3.75
N ILE A 192 -7.61 5.56 -3.32
CA ILE A 192 -6.48 6.29 -2.73
C ILE A 192 -6.95 6.94 -1.43
N VAL A 193 -6.16 6.75 -0.37
CA VAL A 193 -6.35 7.39 0.93
C VAL A 193 -5.23 8.40 1.12
N GLU A 194 -5.59 9.69 1.12
CA GLU A 194 -4.65 10.78 1.37
C GLU A 194 -4.72 11.23 2.83
N ILE A 195 -3.60 11.10 3.54
CA ILE A 195 -3.47 11.45 4.96
C ILE A 195 -2.57 12.66 5.17
N ASP A 196 -2.71 13.36 6.30
CA ASP A 196 -1.90 14.55 6.59
C ASP A 196 -0.49 14.19 7.08
N SER A 197 -0.34 13.08 7.80
CA SER A 197 0.93 12.62 8.34
C SER A 197 0.97 11.10 8.56
N ALA A 198 2.16 10.56 8.80
CA ALA A 198 2.31 9.14 9.13
C ALA A 198 1.55 8.70 10.39
N PHE A 199 1.22 9.62 11.31
CA PHE A 199 0.42 9.29 12.52
C PHE A 199 -1.02 8.89 12.17
N ASP A 200 -1.56 9.45 11.09
CA ASP A 200 -2.93 9.13 10.63
C ASP A 200 -3.01 7.70 10.05
N LEU A 201 -1.88 7.03 9.84
CA LEU A 201 -1.86 5.61 9.52
C LEU A 201 -2.45 4.74 10.63
N LEU A 202 -2.42 5.18 11.90
CA LEU A 202 -3.02 4.45 13.02
C LEU A 202 -4.54 4.24 12.78
N ASP A 203 -5.24 5.33 12.48
CA ASP A 203 -6.67 5.28 12.18
C ASP A 203 -6.92 4.59 10.83
N THR A 204 -6.07 4.88 9.83
CA THR A 204 -6.20 4.28 8.50
C THR A 204 -6.07 2.76 8.55
N PHE A 205 -5.06 2.21 9.24
CA PHE A 205 -4.86 0.76 9.34
C PHE A 205 -6.00 0.09 10.08
N THR A 206 -6.48 0.70 11.16
CA THR A 206 -7.66 0.23 11.90
C THR A 206 -8.87 0.11 10.97
N GLN A 207 -9.12 1.13 10.16
CA GLN A 207 -10.23 1.13 9.19
C GLN A 207 -10.03 0.09 8.07
N VAL A 208 -8.87 0.09 7.39
CA VAL A 208 -8.70 -0.72 6.18
C VAL A 208 -8.49 -2.20 6.45
N PHE A 209 -7.99 -2.58 7.63
CA PHE A 209 -7.84 -3.98 8.05
C PHE A 209 -8.98 -4.44 8.98
N GLY A 210 -9.87 -3.53 9.41
CA GLY A 210 -11.04 -3.86 10.23
C GLY A 210 -10.66 -4.33 11.65
N LEU A 211 -9.74 -3.60 12.30
CA LEU A 211 -9.23 -3.89 13.65
C LEU A 211 -10.03 -3.19 14.76
#